data_AF-A0A1A5NXT1-F1
#
_entry.id   AF-A0A1A5NXT1-F1
#
_cell.length_a   1.000
_cell.length_b   1.000
_cell.length_c   1.000
_cell.angle_alpha   90.00
_cell.angle_beta   90.00
_cell.angle_gamma   90.00
#
_symmetry.space_group_name_H-M   'P 1'
#
loop_
_entity.id
_entity.type
_entity.pdbx_description
1 polymer ?
#
loop_
_entity_poly.entity_id
_entity_poly.type
_entity_poly.pdbx_seq_one_letter_code
_entity_poly.pdbx_strand_id
1 'polypeptide(L)'
;MRLTRPMLALTGAVAVLALAGCGSGGEDANGDGKNAAPVMATGSLEHLAAEVKCEPNMQTDADTIRQAICEKGKEKYVLATFATDRGQREWIETAKDYGGFYLVGRKWVAVGEEKVLEDLRGRLGGDVEEGIDHSAMDHGGGAHPSDGAGQKEGGHSGHGG
;
A
#
# COMPACT_ATOMS: atom_id res chain seq x y z
N MET A 1 -4.25 -13.08 46.58
CA MET A 1 -5.62 -12.88 47.09
C MET A 1 -6.59 -13.11 45.94
N ARG A 2 -7.56 -14.00 46.12
CA ARG A 2 -8.61 -14.30 45.15
C ARG A 2 -9.76 -13.32 45.39
N LEU A 3 -10.21 -12.60 44.36
CA LEU A 3 -11.46 -11.86 44.41
C LEU A 3 -12.38 -12.40 43.31
N THR A 4 -13.36 -13.14 43.79
CA THR A 4 -14.47 -13.76 43.07
C THR A 4 -15.54 -12.72 42.70
N ARG A 5 -16.14 -12.94 41.52
CA ARG A 5 -17.18 -12.16 40.79
C ARG A 5 -18.36 -11.66 41.64
N PRO A 6 -19.10 -10.68 41.09
CA PRO A 6 -20.50 -10.98 40.76
C PRO A 6 -20.80 -10.74 39.28
N MET A 7 -21.38 -11.77 38.69
CA MET A 7 -21.89 -11.84 37.33
C MET A 7 -23.30 -11.24 37.35
N LEU A 8 -23.47 -10.02 36.83
CA LEU A 8 -24.79 -9.46 36.56
C LEU A 8 -25.29 -10.00 35.22
N ALA A 9 -26.13 -11.02 35.30
CA ALA A 9 -27.02 -11.41 34.21
C ALA A 9 -28.18 -10.40 34.16
N LEU A 10 -28.22 -9.57 33.12
CA LEU A 10 -29.43 -8.88 32.69
C LEU A 10 -29.77 -9.35 31.28
N THR A 11 -30.72 -10.27 31.23
CA THR A 11 -31.59 -10.59 30.11
C THR A 11 -32.25 -9.31 29.55
N GLY A 12 -32.12 -9.07 28.25
CA GLY A 12 -32.81 -7.94 27.59
C GLY A 12 -32.69 -7.97 26.07
N ALA A 13 -33.76 -8.44 25.43
CA ALA A 13 -34.17 -8.19 24.03
C ALA A 13 -33.16 -8.47 22.90
N VAL A 14 -33.30 -9.65 22.28
CA VAL A 14 -32.87 -9.89 20.90
C VAL A 14 -33.80 -9.09 19.98
N ALA A 15 -33.36 -7.92 19.52
CA ALA A 15 -33.94 -7.27 18.36
C ALA A 15 -33.30 -7.88 17.10
N VAL A 16 -33.98 -8.83 16.47
CA VAL A 16 -33.64 -9.26 15.11
C VAL A 16 -34.06 -8.13 14.17
N LEU A 17 -33.13 -7.21 13.91
CA LEU A 17 -33.22 -6.33 12.76
C LEU A 17 -32.94 -7.18 11.52
N ALA A 18 -33.99 -7.71 10.90
CA ALA A 18 -33.92 -8.19 9.54
C ALA A 18 -33.69 -6.98 8.62
N LEU A 19 -32.41 -6.66 8.38
CA LEU A 19 -32.04 -5.86 7.24
C LEU A 19 -32.30 -6.74 6.01
N ALA A 20 -33.48 -6.58 5.41
CA ALA A 20 -33.68 -6.86 4.00
C ALA A 20 -32.81 -5.86 3.24
N GLY A 21 -31.52 -6.19 3.13
CA GLY A 21 -30.60 -5.51 2.23
C GLY A 21 -31.11 -5.74 0.81
N CYS A 22 -31.38 -4.63 0.13
CA CYS A 22 -31.67 -4.57 -1.30
C CYS A 22 -30.50 -5.24 -2.06
N GLY A 23 -30.65 -6.53 -2.34
CA GLY A 23 -29.89 -7.18 -3.39
C GLY A 23 -30.39 -6.60 -4.70
N SER A 24 -29.58 -5.76 -5.34
CA SER A 24 -29.78 -5.48 -6.76
C SER A 24 -29.55 -6.81 -7.47
N GLY A 25 -30.65 -7.43 -7.87
CA GLY A 25 -30.66 -8.57 -8.77
C GLY A 25 -29.89 -8.23 -10.03
N GLY A 26 -29.04 -9.16 -10.41
CA GLY A 26 -28.33 -9.22 -11.67
C GLY A 26 -28.18 -10.68 -12.07
N GLU A 27 -29.29 -11.43 -12.05
CA GLU A 27 -29.40 -12.65 -12.84
C GLU A 27 -29.57 -12.25 -14.31
N ASP A 28 -28.45 -12.00 -14.98
CA ASP A 28 -28.38 -12.05 -16.44
C ASP A 28 -27.80 -13.41 -16.84
N ALA A 29 -28.71 -14.36 -17.01
CA ALA A 29 -28.47 -15.58 -17.75
C ALA A 29 -28.44 -15.24 -19.25
N ASN A 30 -27.27 -14.85 -19.79
CA ASN A 30 -26.78 -15.11 -21.15
C ASN A 30 -25.67 -14.11 -21.53
N GLY A 31 -24.52 -14.62 -21.98
CA GLY A 31 -23.65 -13.89 -22.90
C GLY A 31 -22.30 -13.46 -22.33
N ASP A 32 -21.26 -14.17 -22.78
CA ASP A 32 -19.84 -13.80 -22.78
C ASP A 32 -19.11 -13.77 -21.42
N GLY A 33 -18.26 -14.78 -21.20
CA GLY A 33 -17.24 -14.80 -20.15
C GLY A 33 -16.20 -13.69 -20.31
N LYS A 34 -16.58 -12.46 -19.96
CA LYS A 34 -15.64 -11.37 -19.70
C LYS A 34 -15.09 -11.56 -18.30
N ASN A 35 -13.77 -11.72 -18.22
CA ASN A 35 -12.95 -11.84 -17.02
C ASN A 35 -13.40 -10.86 -15.93
N ALA A 36 -14.23 -11.31 -14.99
CA ALA A 36 -14.47 -10.55 -13.77
C ALA A 36 -13.14 -10.48 -13.01
N ALA A 37 -12.70 -9.27 -12.66
CA ALA A 37 -11.51 -9.11 -11.84
C ALA A 37 -11.68 -9.92 -10.53
N PRO A 38 -10.62 -10.59 -10.05
CA PRO A 38 -10.72 -11.37 -8.83
C PRO A 38 -11.21 -10.49 -7.68
N VAL A 39 -12.08 -11.07 -6.84
CA VAL A 39 -12.53 -10.41 -5.61
C VAL A 39 -11.30 -10.05 -4.78
N MET A 40 -11.22 -8.79 -4.37
CA MET A 40 -10.06 -8.29 -3.65
C MET A 40 -9.88 -9.04 -2.32
N ALA A 41 -8.71 -9.63 -2.15
CA ALA A 41 -8.33 -10.33 -0.93
C ALA A 41 -8.25 -9.35 0.25
N THR A 42 -8.57 -9.83 1.45
CA THR A 42 -8.45 -9.08 2.69
C THR A 42 -8.00 -10.03 3.80
N GLY A 43 -7.32 -9.53 4.82
CA GLY A 43 -6.89 -10.36 5.94
C GLY A 43 -5.58 -9.90 6.56
N SER A 44 -4.95 -10.80 7.32
CA SER A 44 -3.61 -10.56 7.87
C SER A 44 -2.54 -10.67 6.79
N LEU A 45 -1.32 -10.20 7.12
CA LEU A 45 -0.16 -10.35 6.26
C LEU A 45 0.10 -11.81 5.89
N GLU A 46 -0.02 -12.72 6.85
CA GLU A 46 0.20 -14.15 6.65
C GLU A 46 -0.86 -14.77 5.74
N HIS A 47 -2.12 -14.34 5.88
CA HIS A 47 -3.19 -14.81 4.99
C HIS A 47 -2.93 -14.38 3.55
N LEU A 48 -2.63 -13.10 3.33
CA LEU A 48 -2.32 -12.56 2.01
C LEU A 48 -1.06 -13.22 1.43
N ALA A 49 0.00 -13.41 2.22
CA ALA A 49 1.21 -14.11 1.82
C ALA A 49 0.91 -15.58 1.42
N ALA A 50 0.06 -16.28 2.16
CA ALA A 50 -0.35 -17.64 1.85
C ALA A 50 -1.14 -17.74 0.52
N GLU A 51 -2.08 -16.80 0.27
CA GLU A 51 -2.81 -16.71 -1.01
C GLU A 51 -1.86 -16.58 -2.19
N VAL A 52 -0.73 -15.88 -1.98
CA VAL A 52 0.33 -15.72 -2.98
C VAL A 52 1.46 -16.73 -2.90
N LYS A 53 1.36 -17.75 -2.03
CA LYS A 53 2.38 -18.79 -1.80
C LYS A 53 3.76 -18.20 -1.47
N CYS A 54 3.76 -17.12 -0.70
CA CYS A 54 4.95 -16.53 -0.10
C CYS A 54 5.11 -17.00 1.35
N GLU A 55 6.34 -17.32 1.73
CA GLU A 55 6.76 -17.36 3.13
C GLU A 55 7.28 -15.97 3.53
N PRO A 56 6.59 -15.23 4.42
CA PRO A 56 6.91 -13.84 4.68
C PRO A 56 8.14 -13.69 5.58
N ASN A 57 9.14 -12.94 5.11
CA ASN A 57 10.26 -12.48 5.92
C ASN A 57 9.92 -11.13 6.58
N MET A 58 9.40 -11.17 7.81
CA MET A 58 8.95 -9.99 8.56
C MET A 58 10.08 -8.97 8.75
N GLN A 59 9.87 -7.76 8.25
CA GLN A 59 10.76 -6.60 8.44
C GLN A 59 10.27 -5.68 9.55
N THR A 60 8.95 -5.51 9.64
CA THR A 60 8.28 -4.71 10.66
C THR A 60 7.07 -5.47 11.15
N ASP A 61 6.95 -5.61 12.47
CA ASP A 61 5.76 -6.16 13.12
C ASP A 61 5.31 -5.21 14.22
N ALA A 62 4.46 -4.25 13.85
CA ALA A 62 3.92 -3.24 14.74
C ALA A 62 2.39 -3.19 14.66
N ASP A 63 1.76 -2.66 15.71
CA ASP A 63 0.30 -2.60 15.82
C ASP A 63 -0.37 -1.81 14.68
N THR A 64 0.32 -0.83 14.10
CA THR A 64 -0.21 0.06 13.06
C THR A 64 0.12 -0.40 11.64
N ILE A 65 1.27 -1.05 11.46
CA ILE A 65 1.77 -1.54 10.17
C ILE A 65 2.60 -2.81 10.38
N ARG A 66 2.34 -3.81 9.53
CA ARG A 66 3.14 -5.03 9.45
C ARG A 66 3.66 -5.17 8.04
N GLN A 67 4.96 -5.42 7.88
CA GLN A 67 5.64 -5.48 6.59
C GLN A 67 6.53 -6.70 6.50
N ALA A 68 6.49 -7.40 5.37
CA ALA A 68 7.37 -8.51 5.07
C ALA A 68 7.95 -8.38 3.66
N ILE A 69 9.12 -8.98 3.48
CA ILE A 69 9.68 -9.24 2.16
C ILE A 69 9.22 -10.63 1.74
N CYS A 70 8.73 -10.73 0.51
CA CYS A 70 8.36 -11.95 -0.16
C CYS A 70 9.28 -12.19 -1.35
N GLU A 71 9.86 -13.38 -1.44
CA GLU A 71 10.81 -13.76 -2.50
C GLU A 71 10.37 -15.04 -3.19
N LYS A 72 10.49 -15.07 -4.52
CA LYS A 72 10.27 -16.25 -5.36
C LYS A 72 11.32 -16.27 -6.47
N GLY A 73 12.40 -17.02 -6.23
CA GLY A 73 13.54 -17.03 -7.15
C GLY A 73 14.22 -15.66 -7.20
N LYS A 74 14.12 -14.96 -8.34
CA LYS A 74 14.65 -13.60 -8.50
C LYS A 74 13.61 -12.50 -8.26
N GLU A 75 12.33 -12.87 -8.23
CA GLU A 75 11.24 -11.93 -8.00
C GLU A 75 11.16 -11.62 -6.51
N LYS A 76 11.09 -10.34 -6.18
CA LYS A 76 10.97 -9.86 -4.80
C LYS A 76 9.96 -8.73 -4.75
N TYR A 77 9.13 -8.73 -3.71
CA TYR A 77 8.24 -7.62 -3.40
C TYR A 77 8.11 -7.45 -1.89
N VAL A 78 7.69 -6.27 -1.48
CA VAL A 78 7.32 -5.97 -0.10
C VAL A 78 5.80 -6.11 0.01
N LEU A 79 5.31 -6.80 1.04
CA LEU A 79 3.90 -6.83 1.40
C LEU A 79 3.72 -6.09 2.73
N ALA A 80 2.93 -5.01 2.72
CA ALA A 80 2.57 -4.25 3.90
C ALA A 80 1.07 -4.39 4.18
N THR A 81 0.70 -4.55 5.45
CA THR A 81 -0.68 -4.52 5.94
C THR A 81 -0.84 -3.47 7.02
N PHE A 82 -2.03 -2.87 7.11
CA PHE A 82 -2.30 -1.71 7.93
C PHE A 82 -3.48 -1.99 8.87
N ALA A 83 -3.42 -1.41 10.07
CA ALA A 83 -4.53 -1.52 11.01
C ALA A 83 -5.81 -0.82 10.49
N THR A 84 -5.65 0.27 9.74
CA THR A 84 -6.75 1.14 9.28
C THR A 84 -6.62 1.52 7.81
N ASP A 85 -7.75 1.74 7.13
CA ASP A 85 -7.77 2.25 5.74
C ASP A 85 -7.10 3.63 5.65
N ARG A 86 -7.25 4.48 6.67
CA ARG A 86 -6.60 5.79 6.75
C ARG A 86 -5.07 5.65 6.80
N GLY A 87 -4.55 4.79 7.68
CA GLY A 87 -3.10 4.59 7.81
C GLY A 87 -2.47 4.07 6.51
N GLN A 88 -3.18 3.22 5.78
CA GLN A 88 -2.78 2.82 4.44
C GLN A 88 -2.75 3.99 3.46
N ARG A 89 -3.83 4.80 3.43
CA ARG A 89 -3.95 5.94 2.49
C ARG A 89 -2.84 6.97 2.71
N GLU A 90 -2.61 7.37 3.96
CA GLU A 90 -1.52 8.30 4.32
C GLU A 90 -0.15 7.72 3.94
N TRP A 91 0.04 6.41 4.13
CA TRP A 91 1.28 5.74 3.76
C TRP A 91 1.51 5.72 2.24
N ILE A 92 0.51 5.34 1.43
CA ILE A 92 0.68 5.26 -0.04
C ILE A 92 0.87 6.64 -0.67
N GLU A 93 0.18 7.67 -0.16
CA GLU A 93 0.37 9.05 -0.61
C GLU A 93 1.82 9.50 -0.47
N THR A 94 2.45 9.18 0.67
CA THR A 94 3.85 9.51 0.91
C THR A 94 4.81 8.56 0.17
N ALA A 95 4.46 7.27 0.05
CA ALA A 95 5.32 6.28 -0.59
C ALA A 95 5.52 6.57 -2.08
N LYS A 96 4.50 7.06 -2.77
CA LYS A 96 4.57 7.41 -4.20
C LYS A 96 5.62 8.47 -4.52
N ASP A 97 5.96 9.34 -3.57
CA ASP A 97 7.05 10.31 -3.75
C ASP A 97 8.41 9.64 -3.92
N TYR A 98 8.55 8.35 -3.64
CA TYR A 98 9.77 7.57 -3.88
C TYR A 98 9.77 6.83 -5.24
N GLY A 99 8.70 6.95 -6.03
CA GLY A 99 8.54 6.25 -7.30
C GLY A 99 8.17 4.76 -7.14
N GLY A 100 8.26 4.01 -8.24
CA GLY A 100 7.95 2.56 -8.28
C GLY A 100 6.46 2.24 -8.46
N PHE A 101 6.11 0.95 -8.33
CA PHE A 101 4.74 0.45 -8.52
C PHE A 101 4.17 -0.13 -7.23
N TYR A 102 2.85 -0.01 -7.09
CA TYR A 102 2.11 -0.35 -5.88
C TYR A 102 0.82 -1.10 -6.24
N LEU A 103 0.65 -2.33 -5.79
CA LEU A 103 -0.64 -3.02 -5.85
C LEU A 103 -1.40 -2.71 -4.57
N VAL A 104 -2.50 -1.97 -4.69
CA VAL A 104 -3.27 -1.43 -3.58
C VAL A 104 -4.56 -2.22 -3.42
N GLY A 105 -4.73 -2.85 -2.25
CA GLY A 105 -6.02 -3.41 -1.82
C GLY A 105 -6.56 -2.67 -0.60
N ARG A 106 -7.53 -3.26 0.10
CA ARG A 106 -8.06 -2.67 1.34
C ARG A 106 -7.18 -3.02 2.53
N LYS A 107 -6.51 -2.01 3.09
CA LYS A 107 -5.58 -2.11 4.24
C LYS A 107 -4.34 -2.96 3.97
N TRP A 108 -3.94 -3.12 2.72
CA TRP A 108 -2.66 -3.74 2.35
C TRP A 108 -2.12 -3.19 1.03
N VAL A 109 -0.80 -3.13 0.91
CA VAL A 109 -0.10 -2.72 -0.31
C VAL A 109 1.02 -3.70 -0.60
N ALA A 110 1.18 -4.12 -1.85
CA ALA A 110 2.40 -4.77 -2.32
C ALA A 110 3.23 -3.81 -3.17
N VAL A 111 4.55 -3.77 -2.94
CA VAL A 111 5.49 -2.88 -3.66
C VAL A 111 6.52 -3.74 -4.37
N GLY A 112 6.73 -3.53 -5.65
CA GLY A 112 7.66 -4.31 -6.44
C GLY A 112 7.70 -3.90 -7.90
N GLU A 113 8.32 -4.73 -8.73
CA GLU A 113 8.30 -4.57 -10.18
C GLU A 113 6.88 -4.75 -10.73
N GLU A 114 6.49 -3.94 -11.71
CA GLU A 114 5.14 -3.94 -12.30
C GLU A 114 4.67 -5.35 -12.71
N LYS A 115 5.53 -6.11 -13.38
CA LYS A 115 5.22 -7.49 -13.81
C LYS A 115 4.91 -8.42 -12.63
N VAL A 116 5.62 -8.27 -11.51
CA VAL A 116 5.37 -9.05 -10.29
C VAL A 116 4.01 -8.66 -9.71
N LEU A 117 3.70 -7.36 -9.69
CA LEU A 117 2.43 -6.86 -9.17
C LEU A 117 1.23 -7.28 -10.01
N GLU A 118 1.35 -7.35 -11.34
CA GLU A 118 0.28 -7.86 -12.21
C GLU A 118 -0.01 -9.35 -11.98
N ASP A 119 1.01 -10.18 -11.70
CA ASP A 119 0.79 -11.58 -11.27
C ASP A 119 0.06 -11.64 -9.92
N LEU A 120 0.48 -10.81 -8.97
CA LEU A 120 -0.17 -10.73 -7.65
C LEU A 120 -1.61 -10.24 -7.78
N ARG A 121 -1.90 -9.28 -8.66
CA ARG A 121 -3.25 -8.75 -8.93
C ARG A 121 -4.19 -9.83 -9.43
N GLY A 122 -3.71 -10.74 -10.28
CA GLY A 122 -4.48 -11.89 -10.73
C GLY A 122 -4.93 -12.84 -9.60
N ARG A 123 -4.30 -12.75 -8.42
CA ARG A 123 -4.56 -13.63 -7.27
C ARG A 123 -5.24 -12.91 -6.12
N LEU A 124 -4.82 -11.67 -5.85
CA LEU A 124 -5.27 -10.85 -4.73
C LEU A 124 -6.30 -9.80 -5.13
N GLY A 125 -6.48 -9.53 -6.42
CA GLY A 125 -7.21 -8.35 -6.90
C GLY A 125 -6.47 -7.05 -6.57
N GLY A 126 -7.24 -5.96 -6.44
CA GLY A 126 -6.69 -4.62 -6.21
C GLY A 126 -6.31 -3.88 -7.49
N ASP A 127 -5.76 -2.69 -7.30
CA ASP A 127 -5.41 -1.76 -8.37
C ASP A 127 -3.91 -1.45 -8.33
N VAL A 128 -3.26 -1.48 -9.49
CA VAL A 128 -1.86 -1.06 -9.61
C VAL A 128 -1.82 0.46 -9.76
N GLU A 129 -1.09 1.09 -8.87
CA GLU A 129 -0.81 2.52 -8.85
C GLU A 129 0.68 2.77 -9.07
N GLU A 130 1.02 3.84 -9.78
CA GLU A 130 2.40 4.26 -10.04
C GLU A 130 2.79 5.42 -9.13
N GLY A 131 4.04 5.43 -8.69
CA GLY A 131 4.68 6.56 -8.00
C GLY A 131 5.18 7.63 -8.98
N ILE A 132 5.74 8.71 -8.43
CA ILE A 132 6.31 9.79 -9.22
C ILE A 132 7.55 9.29 -9.96
N ASP A 133 7.59 9.51 -11.28
CA ASP A 133 8.81 9.28 -12.07
C ASP A 133 9.78 10.44 -11.91
N HIS A 134 10.87 10.19 -11.19
CA HIS A 134 11.94 11.17 -10.95
C HIS A 134 12.93 11.28 -12.11
N SER A 135 12.88 10.39 -13.10
CA SER A 135 13.80 10.42 -14.24
C SER A 135 13.51 11.56 -15.23
N ALA A 136 12.28 12.10 -15.21
CA ALA A 136 11.85 13.15 -16.12
C ALA A 136 12.21 14.59 -15.66
N MET A 137 12.75 14.76 -14.45
CA MET A 137 13.05 16.10 -13.89
C MET A 137 14.45 16.64 -14.21
N ASP A 138 15.29 15.92 -14.97
CA ASP A 138 16.66 16.33 -15.29
C ASP A 138 16.77 17.19 -16.57
N HIS A 139 15.82 18.06 -16.91
CA HIS A 139 16.00 18.99 -18.04
C HIS A 139 15.48 20.40 -17.75
N GLY A 140 16.18 21.09 -16.84
CA GLY A 140 15.93 22.50 -16.53
C GLY A 140 17.19 23.25 -16.06
N GLY A 141 18.38 22.80 -16.48
CA GLY A 141 19.62 23.57 -16.32
C GLY A 141 19.51 24.86 -17.12
N GLY A 142 19.04 25.92 -16.46
CA GLY A 142 18.89 27.24 -17.03
C GLY A 142 20.17 27.66 -17.72
N ALA A 143 20.08 27.93 -19.02
CA ALA A 143 21.08 28.72 -19.72
C ALA A 143 21.16 30.07 -18.99
N HIS A 144 22.23 30.29 -18.24
CA HIS A 144 22.61 31.60 -17.77
C HIS A 144 22.89 32.45 -19.02
N PRO A 145 22.11 33.52 -19.32
CA PRO A 145 22.55 34.51 -20.28
C PRO A 145 23.69 35.27 -19.58
N SER A 146 24.90 35.08 -20.09
CA SER A 146 26.04 35.92 -19.74
C SER A 146 25.83 37.30 -20.38
N ASP A 147 25.05 38.15 -19.72
CA ASP A 147 25.04 39.59 -19.96
C ASP A 147 26.08 40.25 -19.05
N GLY A 148 26.84 41.16 -19.64
CA GLY A 148 28.16 41.55 -19.17
C GLY A 148 28.23 42.55 -18.00
N ALA A 149 29.48 42.71 -17.57
CA ALA A 149 30.09 43.87 -16.92
C ALA A 149 29.73 44.19 -15.45
N GLY A 150 30.74 44.05 -14.57
CA GLY A 150 30.74 44.73 -13.27
C GLY A 150 31.82 44.22 -12.32
N GLN A 151 32.85 45.04 -12.09
CA GLN A 151 33.95 44.84 -11.16
C GLN A 151 33.49 44.52 -9.73
N LYS A 152 34.22 43.69 -8.98
CA LYS A 152 35.06 44.13 -7.84
C LYS A 152 35.78 42.97 -7.16
N GLU A 153 37.06 43.23 -6.90
CA GLU A 153 38.00 42.46 -6.10
C GLU A 153 37.55 42.38 -4.63
N GLY A 154 37.80 41.23 -3.99
CA GLY A 154 37.61 41.04 -2.55
C GLY A 154 38.06 39.64 -2.14
N GLY A 155 39.32 39.50 -1.74
CA GLY A 155 39.94 38.24 -1.36
C GLY A 155 39.37 37.62 -0.08
N HIS A 156 39.33 36.29 -0.02
CA HIS A 156 39.12 35.54 1.21
C HIS A 156 40.42 34.84 1.61
N SER A 157 41.05 35.35 2.67
CA SER A 157 42.05 34.63 3.46
C SER A 157 41.32 33.66 4.38
N GLY A 158 41.84 32.44 4.48
CA GLY A 158 41.28 31.37 5.31
C GLY A 158 41.51 31.56 6.81
N HIS A 159 40.96 30.64 7.59
CA HIS A 159 41.48 30.30 8.91
C HIS A 159 41.14 28.85 9.25
N GLY A 160 42.18 28.07 9.53
CA GLY A 160 42.09 26.81 10.25
C GLY A 160 42.01 27.06 11.76
N GLY A 161 41.39 26.10 12.44
CA GLY A 161 41.25 25.96 13.88
C GLY A 161 40.49 24.68 14.16
#